data_AF-A0A9D4P526-F1
#
_entry.id   AF-A0A9D4P526-F1
#
_cell.length_a   1.000
_cell.length_b   1.000
_cell.length_c   1.000
_cell.angle_alpha   90.00
_cell.angle_beta   90.00
_cell.angle_gamma   90.00
#
_symmetry.space_group_name_H-M   'P 1'
#
loop_
_entity.id
_entity.type
_entity.pdbx_description
1 polymer ?
#
loop_
_entity_poly.entity_id
_entity_poly.type
_entity_poly.pdbx_seq_one_letter_code
_entity_poly.pdbx_strand_id
1 'polypeptide(L)'
;MNCSTDDNNSKKSNNTTTYSIITTESLTMINDNDDHDHDNHFIQKSGLLTINIKRQLWLIPFINGIMIVIACVIPYIVTVLKGLIYPIWPMVSDAGAILPAASYFSTFLDIIAALTAFVGIILYKQIHYYRCELNQRLPLGSKHNNDDEYKNIDHLKLCNRIIIIMTIFMSTGLVLTGNFRSTENLTGHMIGVTLFLPSGLLFGCALIYVYEILYSHGIQSKPITTTIIIMIGIVFTIGCGIFTISSVLKYGSIWDMWNNELRLHWKPMMPGYWLHTMGNVCEWIALLSFGPLNIIISRRFRLFQYWNCIKL
;
A
#
# COMPACT_ATOMS: atom_id res chain seq x y z
N MET A 1 64.75 25.07 -32.60
CA MET A 1 63.97 24.87 -33.85
C MET A 1 62.57 25.36 -33.53
N ASN A 2 62.33 26.65 -33.76
CA ASN A 2 61.62 27.20 -34.92
C ASN A 2 60.21 26.62 -35.01
N CYS A 3 59.21 27.47 -34.69
CA CYS A 3 58.29 28.10 -35.65
C CYS A 3 57.26 27.07 -36.15
N SER A 4 55.96 27.31 -36.13
CA SER A 4 55.30 28.52 -36.60
C SER A 4 53.86 28.59 -36.05
N THR A 5 53.45 29.83 -35.81
CA THR A 5 52.09 30.35 -35.89
C THR A 5 51.42 30.03 -37.23
N ASP A 6 50.08 29.92 -37.24
CA ASP A 6 49.17 30.62 -38.17
C ASP A 6 47.73 30.42 -37.63
N ASP A 7 47.02 31.43 -37.13
CA ASP A 7 46.42 32.63 -37.75
C ASP A 7 45.00 32.43 -38.35
N ASN A 8 44.15 33.38 -37.96
CA ASN A 8 43.03 33.97 -38.69
C ASN A 8 41.60 33.40 -38.61
N ASN A 9 40.77 34.15 -37.87
CA ASN A 9 39.68 35.01 -38.38
C ASN A 9 38.69 34.45 -39.43
N SER A 10 37.41 34.36 -39.05
CA SER A 10 36.26 35.10 -39.64
C SER A 10 34.94 34.50 -39.13
N LYS A 11 34.08 35.27 -38.44
CA LYS A 11 32.94 36.07 -38.97
C LYS A 11 31.95 35.33 -39.89
N LYS A 12 30.66 35.50 -39.56
CA LYS A 12 29.38 35.17 -40.27
C LYS A 12 28.77 33.82 -39.85
N SER A 13 27.46 33.67 -39.64
CA SER A 13 26.30 34.51 -39.94
C SER A 13 25.09 34.11 -39.07
N ASN A 14 24.30 35.12 -38.70
CA ASN A 14 22.84 35.21 -38.63
C ASN A 14 22.00 33.91 -38.75
N ASN A 15 21.03 33.72 -37.85
CA ASN A 15 19.60 33.89 -38.17
C ASN A 15 18.69 33.63 -36.95
N THR A 16 18.10 34.72 -36.45
CA THR A 16 16.68 34.95 -36.18
C THR A 16 15.74 33.75 -36.30
N THR A 17 14.93 33.47 -35.27
CA THR A 17 13.44 33.53 -35.38
C THR A 17 12.83 33.71 -33.98
N THR A 18 12.30 34.90 -33.79
CA THR A 18 11.45 35.37 -32.71
C THR A 18 10.16 34.55 -32.66
N TYR A 19 9.81 34.00 -31.49
CA TYR A 19 8.46 33.47 -31.26
C TYR A 19 7.48 34.64 -31.21
N SER A 20 6.68 34.77 -32.26
CA SER A 20 5.56 35.70 -32.31
C SER A 20 4.45 35.24 -31.36
N ILE A 21 4.14 36.15 -30.44
CA ILE A 21 2.96 36.16 -29.59
C ILE A 21 1.74 36.17 -30.51
N ILE A 22 0.90 35.14 -30.42
CA ILE A 22 -0.43 35.15 -31.04
C ILE A 22 -1.31 36.02 -30.14
N THR A 23 -1.36 37.31 -30.44
CA THR A 23 -2.42 38.19 -29.95
C THR A 23 -3.70 37.90 -30.73
N THR A 24 -4.68 37.44 -29.97
CA THR A 24 -6.10 37.31 -30.30
C THR A 24 -6.64 38.68 -30.73
N GLU A 25 -7.10 38.81 -31.96
CA GLU A 25 -8.16 39.79 -32.28
C GLU A 25 -8.81 39.50 -33.64
N SER A 26 -10.09 39.86 -33.71
CA SER A 26 -11.01 39.87 -34.85
C SER A 26 -11.65 38.56 -35.31
N LEU A 27 -12.76 38.21 -34.65
CA LEU A 27 -14.01 37.87 -35.36
C LEU A 27 -15.20 38.07 -34.41
N THR A 28 -15.81 39.25 -34.51
CA THR A 28 -17.11 39.57 -33.91
C THR A 28 -18.25 39.23 -34.85
N MET A 29 -19.34 38.77 -34.23
CA MET A 29 -20.72 38.66 -34.70
C MET A 29 -21.13 37.35 -35.37
N ILE A 30 -21.64 36.42 -34.56
CA ILE A 30 -23.08 36.09 -34.48
C ILE A 30 -23.40 35.75 -33.02
N ASN A 31 -24.54 36.25 -32.58
CA ASN A 31 -25.03 36.27 -31.21
C ASN A 31 -25.69 34.91 -30.87
N ASP A 32 -25.03 34.09 -30.05
CA ASP A 32 -25.56 32.88 -29.36
C ASP A 32 -24.74 32.65 -28.06
N ASN A 33 -24.63 33.68 -27.22
CA ASN A 33 -23.57 33.78 -26.20
C ASN A 33 -23.95 33.46 -24.74
N ASP A 34 -25.16 32.97 -24.42
CA ASP A 34 -25.51 32.70 -23.03
C ASP A 34 -25.32 31.23 -22.59
N ASP A 35 -25.32 30.25 -23.50
CA ASP A 35 -25.11 28.84 -23.15
C ASP A 35 -23.64 28.39 -23.18
N HIS A 36 -22.79 29.01 -24.03
CA HIS A 36 -21.39 28.61 -24.17
C HIS A 36 -20.47 29.05 -23.03
N ASP A 37 -20.79 30.15 -22.34
CA ASP A 37 -19.99 30.61 -21.20
C ASP A 37 -20.27 29.77 -19.93
N HIS A 38 -21.49 29.26 -19.80
CA HIS A 38 -21.88 28.37 -18.73
C HIS A 38 -21.18 27.00 -18.81
N ASP A 39 -21.06 26.45 -20.03
CA ASP A 39 -20.38 25.18 -20.29
C ASP A 39 -18.86 25.26 -20.09
N ASN A 40 -18.22 26.34 -20.57
CA ASN A 40 -16.78 26.53 -20.38
C ASN A 40 -16.40 26.72 -18.90
N HIS A 41 -17.20 27.46 -18.14
CA HIS A 41 -17.00 27.62 -16.70
C HIS A 41 -17.21 26.30 -15.93
N PHE A 42 -18.19 25.47 -16.33
CA PHE A 42 -18.43 24.17 -15.74
C PHE A 42 -17.31 23.15 -16.03
N ILE A 43 -16.80 23.13 -17.27
CA ILE A 43 -15.66 22.28 -17.67
C ILE A 43 -14.38 22.71 -16.93
N GLN A 44 -14.15 24.01 -16.78
CA GLN A 44 -12.99 24.52 -16.02
C GLN A 44 -13.07 24.16 -14.53
N LYS A 45 -14.25 24.31 -13.91
CA LYS A 45 -14.47 23.98 -12.50
C LYS A 45 -14.37 22.49 -12.22
N SER A 46 -14.88 21.63 -13.11
CA SER A 46 -14.76 20.17 -13.01
C SER A 46 -13.31 19.68 -13.21
N GLY A 47 -12.55 20.31 -14.12
CA GLY A 47 -11.11 20.07 -14.28
C GLY A 47 -10.31 20.42 -13.03
N LEU A 48 -10.57 21.59 -12.43
CA LEU A 48 -9.88 22.05 -11.21
C LEU A 48 -10.20 21.15 -10.00
N LEU A 49 -11.46 20.71 -9.87
CA LEU A 49 -11.89 19.77 -8.84
C LEU A 49 -11.16 18.43 -8.96
N THR A 50 -11.03 17.90 -10.18
CA THR A 50 -10.34 16.64 -10.46
C THR A 50 -8.85 16.72 -10.08
N ILE A 51 -8.19 17.83 -10.40
CA ILE A 51 -6.79 18.07 -10.02
C ILE A 51 -6.62 18.13 -8.49
N ASN A 52 -7.54 18.81 -7.80
CA ASN A 52 -7.51 18.91 -6.34
C ASN A 52 -7.72 17.56 -5.64
N ILE A 53 -8.65 16.74 -6.13
CA ILE A 53 -8.89 15.38 -5.61
C ILE A 53 -7.65 14.50 -5.80
N LYS A 54 -7.06 14.53 -7.00
CA LYS A 54 -5.84 13.79 -7.34
C LYS A 54 -4.67 14.12 -6.42
N ARG A 55 -4.52 15.38 -6.03
CA ARG A 55 -3.48 15.83 -5.08
C ARG A 55 -3.70 15.30 -3.65
N GLN A 56 -4.90 14.85 -3.31
CA GLN A 56 -5.27 14.38 -1.98
C GLN A 56 -5.28 12.85 -1.83
N LEU A 57 -4.93 12.09 -2.88
CA LEU A 57 -4.93 10.61 -2.84
C LEU A 57 -4.04 10.00 -1.76
N TRP A 58 -3.03 10.75 -1.28
CA TRP A 58 -2.19 10.32 -0.17
C TRP A 58 -2.95 10.13 1.15
N LEU A 59 -4.13 10.75 1.32
CA LEU A 59 -4.96 10.59 2.50
C LEU A 59 -5.51 9.16 2.64
N ILE A 60 -5.76 8.47 1.52
CA ILE A 60 -6.35 7.12 1.53
C ILE A 60 -5.45 6.14 2.30
N PRO A 61 -4.18 5.91 1.91
CA PRO A 61 -3.29 5.04 2.68
C PRO A 61 -2.97 5.63 4.07
N PHE A 62 -2.98 6.95 4.26
CA PHE A 62 -2.76 7.54 5.59
C PHE A 62 -3.86 7.13 6.58
N ILE A 63 -5.11 7.34 6.18
CA ILE A 63 -6.30 6.95 6.96
C ILE A 63 -6.29 5.44 7.17
N ASN A 64 -5.98 4.65 6.13
CA ASN A 64 -5.87 3.19 6.25
C ASN A 64 -4.88 2.78 7.35
N GLY A 65 -3.70 3.42 7.39
CA GLY A 65 -2.68 3.17 8.41
C GLY A 65 -3.17 3.46 9.84
N ILE A 66 -3.92 4.55 10.03
CA ILE A 66 -4.52 4.89 11.32
C ILE A 66 -5.63 3.90 11.70
N MET A 67 -6.48 3.53 10.72
CA MET A 67 -7.58 2.59 10.93
C MET A 67 -7.08 1.22 11.40
N ILE A 68 -5.93 0.75 10.92
CA ILE A 68 -5.32 -0.51 11.38
C ILE A 68 -5.02 -0.46 12.89
N VAL A 69 -4.46 0.65 13.38
CA VAL A 69 -4.18 0.82 14.82
C VAL A 69 -5.48 0.85 15.62
N ILE A 70 -6.48 1.59 15.13
CA ILE A 70 -7.82 1.66 15.74
C ILE A 70 -8.48 0.28 15.82
N ALA A 71 -8.39 -0.51 14.74
CA ALA A 71 -8.94 -1.86 14.65
C ALA A 71 -8.33 -2.83 15.66
N CYS A 72 -7.06 -2.65 16.04
CA CYS A 72 -6.43 -3.46 17.08
C CYS A 72 -6.80 -2.96 18.49
N VAL A 73 -6.73 -1.65 18.71
CA VAL A 73 -6.80 -1.05 20.05
C VAL A 73 -8.23 -0.94 20.59
N ILE A 74 -9.20 -0.52 19.78
CA ILE A 74 -10.58 -0.31 20.28
C ILE A 74 -11.22 -1.63 20.73
N PRO A 75 -11.22 -2.72 19.95
CA PRO A 75 -11.79 -3.99 20.39
C PRO A 75 -11.11 -4.52 21.66
N TYR A 76 -9.79 -4.38 21.76
CA TYR A 76 -9.05 -4.73 22.97
C TYR A 76 -9.54 -3.95 24.20
N ILE A 77 -9.63 -2.62 24.12
CA ILE A 77 -10.12 -1.79 25.22
C ILE A 77 -11.53 -2.21 25.64
N VAL A 78 -12.45 -2.38 24.68
CA VAL A 78 -13.84 -2.76 24.94
C VAL A 78 -13.91 -4.12 25.66
N THR A 79 -13.12 -5.09 25.21
CA THR A 79 -13.11 -6.44 25.76
C THR A 79 -12.49 -6.50 27.16
N VAL A 80 -11.40 -5.77 27.40
CA VAL A 80 -10.77 -5.66 28.72
C VAL A 80 -11.69 -4.97 29.73
N LEU A 81 -12.32 -3.85 29.35
CA LEU A 81 -13.24 -3.12 30.24
C LEU A 81 -14.46 -3.95 30.64
N LYS A 82 -14.83 -4.94 29.83
CA LYS A 82 -15.95 -5.86 30.12
C LYS A 82 -15.53 -7.17 30.78
N GLY A 83 -14.23 -7.40 31.02
CA GLY A 83 -13.72 -8.62 31.64
C GLY A 83 -14.02 -9.89 30.82
N LEU A 84 -14.14 -9.78 29.50
CA LEU A 84 -14.56 -10.90 28.64
C LEU A 84 -13.40 -11.85 28.28
N ILE A 85 -12.16 -11.48 28.61
CA ILE A 85 -10.95 -12.21 28.26
C ILE A 85 -9.99 -12.20 29.45
N TYR A 86 -9.32 -13.34 29.68
CA TYR A 86 -8.45 -13.57 30.84
C TYR A 86 -6.94 -13.32 30.62
N PRO A 87 -6.35 -13.43 29.41
CA PRO A 87 -4.95 -13.03 29.21
C PRO A 87 -4.75 -11.51 29.26
N ILE A 88 -3.64 -11.08 29.87
CA ILE A 88 -3.14 -9.69 29.86
C ILE A 88 -2.97 -9.20 28.41
N TRP A 89 -2.56 -10.10 27.51
CA TRP A 89 -2.33 -9.83 26.09
C TRP A 89 -2.98 -10.91 25.19
N PRO A 90 -4.27 -10.79 24.86
CA PRO A 90 -4.95 -11.73 23.97
C PRO A 90 -4.51 -11.59 22.52
N MET A 91 -4.83 -12.59 21.70
CA MET A 91 -4.81 -12.41 20.25
C MET A 91 -5.71 -11.24 19.84
N VAL A 92 -5.32 -10.50 18.80
CA VAL A 92 -6.09 -9.37 18.27
C VAL A 92 -7.46 -9.85 17.79
N SER A 93 -7.46 -10.97 17.07
CA SER A 93 -8.67 -11.63 16.58
C SER A 93 -9.62 -12.02 17.72
N ASP A 94 -9.09 -12.57 18.82
CA ASP A 94 -9.89 -12.95 19.99
C ASP A 94 -10.39 -11.73 20.77
N ALA A 95 -9.58 -10.67 20.89
CA ALA A 95 -10.01 -9.39 21.45
C ALA A 95 -11.21 -8.79 20.70
N GLY A 96 -11.29 -9.05 19.39
CA GLY A 96 -12.40 -8.69 18.51
C GLY A 96 -13.44 -9.80 18.29
N ALA A 97 -13.50 -10.87 19.10
CA ALA A 97 -14.39 -12.00 18.81
C ALA A 97 -15.72 -11.99 19.57
N ILE A 98 -15.81 -11.24 20.67
CA ILE A 98 -16.98 -11.24 21.57
C ILE A 98 -17.75 -9.92 21.46
N LEU A 99 -19.08 -9.97 21.54
CA LEU A 99 -19.91 -8.75 21.51
C LEU A 99 -19.69 -7.89 22.77
N PRO A 100 -19.66 -6.55 22.63
CA PRO A 100 -19.85 -5.75 21.42
C PRO A 100 -18.55 -5.46 20.63
N ALA A 101 -17.38 -5.88 21.13
CA ALA A 101 -16.08 -5.63 20.48
C ALA A 101 -16.03 -6.18 19.05
N ALA A 102 -16.67 -7.33 18.81
CA ALA A 102 -16.76 -7.95 17.49
C ALA A 102 -17.42 -7.07 16.42
N SER A 103 -18.45 -6.29 16.78
CA SER A 103 -19.10 -5.38 15.83
C SER A 103 -18.17 -4.25 15.39
N TYR A 104 -17.38 -3.71 16.33
CA TYR A 104 -16.38 -2.69 16.01
C TYR A 104 -15.25 -3.27 15.15
N PHE A 105 -14.74 -4.45 15.53
CA PHE A 105 -13.64 -5.10 14.82
C PHE A 105 -14.02 -5.40 13.36
N SER A 106 -15.18 -6.03 13.13
CA SER A 106 -15.73 -6.30 11.79
C SER A 106 -15.85 -5.01 10.97
N THR A 107 -16.48 -3.97 11.52
CA THR A 107 -16.68 -2.69 10.81
C THR A 107 -15.35 -2.06 10.42
N PHE A 108 -14.36 -2.05 11.31
CA PHE A 108 -13.05 -1.48 11.00
C PHE A 108 -12.31 -2.29 9.94
N LEU A 109 -12.36 -3.62 9.99
CA LEU A 109 -11.75 -4.46 8.96
C LEU A 109 -12.38 -4.29 7.59
N ASP A 110 -13.71 -4.09 7.51
CA ASP A 110 -14.39 -3.79 6.24
C ASP A 110 -13.94 -2.43 5.65
N ILE A 111 -13.81 -1.40 6.51
CA ILE A 111 -13.28 -0.09 6.09
C ILE A 111 -11.83 -0.23 5.61
N ILE A 112 -10.99 -0.95 6.35
CA ILE A 112 -9.58 -1.19 5.97
C ILE A 112 -9.51 -1.98 4.66
N ALA A 113 -10.38 -2.97 4.45
CA ALA A 113 -10.45 -3.74 3.22
C ALA A 113 -10.76 -2.84 2.01
N ALA A 114 -11.79 -1.99 2.13
CA ALA A 114 -12.16 -1.04 1.08
C ALA A 114 -11.01 -0.06 0.76
N LEU A 115 -10.41 0.54 1.80
CA LEU A 115 -9.26 1.44 1.64
C LEU A 115 -8.05 0.73 1.01
N THR A 116 -7.77 -0.50 1.42
CA THR A 116 -6.69 -1.32 0.87
C THR A 116 -6.89 -1.58 -0.62
N ALA A 117 -8.12 -1.91 -1.04
CA ALA A 117 -8.46 -2.07 -2.46
C ALA A 117 -8.18 -0.77 -3.25
N PHE A 118 -8.61 0.39 -2.74
CA PHE A 118 -8.32 1.69 -3.37
C PHE A 118 -6.82 1.98 -3.45
N VAL A 119 -6.06 1.71 -2.38
CA VAL A 119 -4.61 1.89 -2.36
C VAL A 119 -3.95 1.05 -3.46
N GLY A 120 -4.33 -0.22 -3.62
CA GLY A 120 -3.76 -1.07 -4.67
C GLY A 120 -4.09 -0.61 -6.09
N ILE A 121 -5.31 -0.12 -6.34
CA ILE A 121 -5.69 0.46 -7.65
C ILE A 121 -4.84 1.69 -7.98
N ILE A 122 -4.66 2.59 -7.00
CA ILE A 122 -3.87 3.81 -7.17
C ILE A 122 -2.39 3.46 -7.37
N LEU A 123 -1.84 2.56 -6.56
CA LEU A 123 -0.47 2.05 -6.72
C LEU A 123 -0.27 1.41 -8.10
N TYR A 124 -1.24 0.62 -8.56
CA TYR A 124 -1.16 -0.03 -9.87
C TYR A 124 -0.97 0.98 -10.99
N LYS A 125 -1.76 2.05 -10.97
CA LYS A 125 -1.67 3.14 -11.95
C LYS A 125 -0.40 3.96 -11.79
N GLN A 126 0.06 4.20 -10.56
CA GLN A 126 1.32 4.90 -10.29
C GLN A 126 2.52 4.12 -10.86
N ILE A 127 2.60 2.81 -10.59
CA ILE A 127 3.68 1.95 -11.10
C ILE A 127 3.60 1.81 -12.62
N HIS A 128 2.38 1.75 -13.18
CA HIS A 128 2.18 1.79 -14.62
C HIS A 128 2.77 3.06 -15.24
N TYR A 129 2.53 4.23 -14.63
CA TYR A 129 3.11 5.50 -15.06
C TYR A 129 4.64 5.43 -15.06
N TYR A 130 5.26 4.99 -13.96
CA TYR A 130 6.72 4.88 -13.87
C TYR A 130 7.31 3.96 -14.93
N ARG A 131 6.64 2.85 -15.22
CA ARG A 131 7.07 1.94 -16.29
C ARG A 131 7.04 2.64 -17.65
N CYS A 132 6.01 3.41 -17.95
CA CYS A 132 5.93 4.18 -19.20
C CYS A 132 7.02 5.25 -19.27
N GLU A 133 7.27 5.95 -18.17
CA GLU A 133 8.34 6.96 -18.07
C GLU A 133 9.72 6.34 -18.32
N LEU A 134 10.02 5.19 -17.69
CA LEU A 134 11.27 4.47 -17.91
C LEU A 134 11.42 4.01 -19.36
N ASN A 135 10.37 3.47 -19.95
CA ASN A 135 10.40 3.00 -21.34
C ASN A 135 10.64 4.15 -22.35
N GLN A 136 10.25 5.39 -22.02
CA GLN A 136 10.53 6.57 -22.85
C GLN A 136 11.97 7.08 -22.73
N ARG A 137 12.64 6.81 -21.61
CA ARG A 137 14.05 7.20 -21.39
C ARG A 137 15.03 6.32 -22.16
N LEU A 138 14.60 5.15 -22.64
CA LEU A 138 15.44 4.22 -23.38
C LEU A 138 15.64 4.66 -24.85
N PRO A 139 16.88 4.74 -25.35
CA PRO A 139 17.14 5.11 -26.74
C PRO A 139 16.67 4.01 -27.70
N LEU A 140 15.89 4.42 -28.71
CA LEU A 140 15.43 3.56 -29.81
C LEU A 140 16.65 3.07 -30.61
N GLY A 141 17.01 1.79 -30.46
CA GLY A 141 18.06 1.13 -31.27
C GLY A 141 19.19 0.47 -30.48
N SER A 142 19.34 0.73 -29.17
CA SER A 142 20.40 0.13 -28.35
C SER A 142 19.94 -1.11 -27.57
N LYS A 143 19.20 -2.00 -28.24
CA LYS A 143 18.61 -3.16 -27.56
C LYS A 143 19.69 -4.12 -27.03
N HIS A 144 20.84 -4.20 -27.70
CA HIS A 144 21.88 -5.17 -27.38
C HIS A 144 22.80 -4.75 -26.21
N ASN A 145 22.88 -3.46 -25.88
CA ASN A 145 23.74 -2.95 -24.80
C ASN A 145 22.98 -2.72 -23.49
N ASN A 146 21.65 -2.74 -23.52
CA ASN A 146 20.78 -2.33 -22.41
C ASN A 146 19.87 -3.47 -21.91
N ASP A 147 20.28 -4.73 -22.08
CA ASP A 147 19.49 -5.92 -21.73
C ASP A 147 18.98 -5.89 -20.26
N ASP A 148 19.80 -5.39 -19.33
CA ASP A 148 19.43 -5.25 -17.92
C ASP A 148 18.31 -4.22 -17.68
N GLU A 149 18.24 -3.16 -18.49
CA GLU A 149 17.21 -2.13 -18.37
C GLU A 149 15.85 -2.65 -18.86
N TYR A 150 15.83 -3.38 -19.98
CA TYR A 150 14.61 -4.05 -20.46
C TYR A 150 14.11 -5.09 -19.45
N LYS A 151 15.03 -5.85 -18.84
CA LYS A 151 14.70 -6.80 -17.78
C LYS A 151 14.05 -6.11 -16.57
N ASN A 152 14.56 -4.95 -16.15
CA ASN A 152 13.95 -4.16 -15.07
C ASN A 152 12.53 -3.68 -15.40
N ILE A 153 12.26 -3.30 -16.65
CA ILE A 153 10.91 -2.91 -17.11
C ILE A 153 9.94 -4.10 -17.06
N ASP A 154 10.36 -5.28 -17.50
CA ASP A 154 9.55 -6.50 -17.43
C ASP A 154 9.29 -6.92 -15.98
N HIS A 155 10.30 -6.80 -15.13
CA HIS A 155 10.18 -7.00 -13.70
C HIS A 155 9.17 -6.03 -13.04
N LEU A 156 9.20 -4.73 -13.39
CA LEU A 156 8.19 -3.77 -12.93
C LEU A 156 6.78 -4.18 -13.36
N LYS A 157 6.60 -4.66 -14.60
CA LYS A 157 5.31 -5.15 -15.10
C LYS A 157 4.82 -6.36 -14.31
N LEU A 158 5.70 -7.30 -14.00
CA LEU A 158 5.38 -8.47 -13.18
C LEU A 158 4.98 -8.06 -11.76
N CYS A 159 5.80 -7.25 -11.09
CA CYS A 159 5.52 -6.78 -9.73
C CYS A 159 4.24 -5.96 -9.65
N ASN A 160 3.94 -5.15 -10.67
CA ASN A 160 2.68 -4.42 -10.71
C ASN A 160 1.45 -5.35 -10.75
N ARG A 161 1.55 -6.46 -11.49
CA ARG A 161 0.51 -7.52 -11.50
C ARG A 161 0.40 -8.22 -10.15
N ILE A 162 1.54 -8.56 -9.53
CA ILE A 162 1.55 -9.17 -8.20
C ILE A 162 0.87 -8.24 -7.19
N ILE A 163 1.22 -6.96 -7.19
CA ILE A 163 0.65 -5.95 -6.27
C ILE A 163 -0.87 -5.91 -6.34
N ILE A 164 -1.46 -5.84 -7.54
CA ILE A 164 -2.93 -5.76 -7.64
C ILE A 164 -3.61 -7.08 -7.24
N ILE A 165 -3.05 -8.23 -7.61
CA ILE A 165 -3.60 -9.55 -7.21
C ILE A 165 -3.51 -9.72 -5.68
N MET A 166 -2.37 -9.39 -5.09
CA MET A 166 -2.19 -9.47 -3.63
C MET A 166 -3.11 -8.50 -2.92
N THR A 167 -3.36 -7.29 -3.45
CA THR A 167 -4.31 -6.36 -2.85
C THR A 167 -5.74 -6.92 -2.84
N ILE A 168 -6.16 -7.61 -3.91
CA ILE A 168 -7.48 -8.26 -3.96
C ILE A 168 -7.56 -9.34 -2.88
N PHE A 169 -6.53 -10.19 -2.75
CA PHE A 169 -6.49 -11.21 -1.69
C PHE A 169 -6.47 -10.59 -0.29
N MET A 170 -5.69 -9.54 -0.05
CA MET A 170 -5.68 -8.81 1.22
C MET A 170 -7.08 -8.30 1.57
N SER A 171 -7.74 -7.62 0.64
CA SER A 171 -9.04 -7.00 0.86
C SER A 171 -10.12 -8.05 1.14
N THR A 172 -10.15 -9.13 0.35
CA THR A 172 -11.06 -10.26 0.59
C THR A 172 -10.75 -10.94 1.92
N GLY A 173 -9.48 -11.17 2.24
CA GLY A 173 -9.06 -11.79 3.49
C GLY A 173 -9.50 -10.99 4.71
N LEU A 174 -9.36 -9.66 4.68
CA LEU A 174 -9.82 -8.76 5.74
C LEU A 174 -11.33 -8.84 5.97
N VAL A 175 -12.14 -8.82 4.91
CA VAL A 175 -13.60 -8.97 5.00
C VAL A 175 -13.96 -10.33 5.62
N LEU A 176 -13.32 -11.41 5.17
CA LEU A 176 -13.55 -12.76 5.73
C LEU A 176 -13.17 -12.81 7.22
N THR A 177 -11.98 -12.32 7.59
CA THR A 177 -11.50 -12.31 8.98
C THR A 177 -12.41 -11.49 9.90
N GLY A 178 -12.90 -10.35 9.44
CA GLY A 178 -13.78 -9.49 10.24
C GLY A 178 -15.19 -10.04 10.41
N ASN A 179 -15.75 -10.67 9.38
CA ASN A 179 -17.14 -11.11 9.37
C ASN A 179 -17.32 -12.56 9.85
N PHE A 180 -16.35 -13.44 9.64
CA PHE A 180 -16.31 -14.75 10.28
C PHE A 180 -15.62 -14.63 11.63
N ARG A 181 -16.42 -14.49 12.70
CA ARG A 181 -15.91 -14.39 14.07
C ARG A 181 -15.18 -15.67 14.46
N SER A 182 -14.02 -15.53 15.11
CA SER A 182 -13.19 -16.67 15.51
C SER A 182 -13.87 -17.59 16.53
N THR A 183 -14.86 -17.11 17.28
CA THR A 183 -15.64 -17.88 18.26
C THR A 183 -16.81 -18.65 17.63
N GLU A 184 -17.39 -18.15 16.54
CA GLU A 184 -18.55 -18.78 15.88
C GLU A 184 -18.12 -19.67 14.71
N ASN A 185 -17.14 -19.22 13.92
CA ASN A 185 -16.65 -19.92 12.74
C ASN A 185 -15.14 -19.71 12.57
N LEU A 186 -14.36 -20.41 13.38
CA LEU A 186 -12.90 -20.35 13.33
C LEU A 186 -12.34 -20.72 11.95
N THR A 187 -12.93 -21.71 11.27
CA THR A 187 -12.45 -22.15 9.95
C THR A 187 -12.54 -21.00 8.93
N GLY A 188 -13.69 -20.33 8.84
CA GLY A 188 -13.88 -19.17 7.97
C GLY A 188 -12.92 -18.02 8.33
N HIS A 189 -12.74 -17.78 9.63
CA HIS A 189 -11.78 -16.78 10.13
C HIS A 189 -10.34 -17.09 9.67
N MET A 190 -9.90 -18.34 9.83
CA MET A 190 -8.55 -18.76 9.46
C MET A 190 -8.31 -18.74 7.95
N ILE A 191 -9.33 -19.01 7.12
CA ILE A 191 -9.26 -18.81 5.67
C ILE A 191 -8.98 -17.33 5.37
N GLY A 192 -9.70 -16.41 6.03
CA GLY A 192 -9.46 -14.98 5.90
C GLY A 192 -8.03 -14.58 6.29
N VAL A 193 -7.56 -15.03 7.45
CA VAL A 193 -6.21 -14.73 7.97
C VAL A 193 -5.13 -15.26 7.01
N THR A 194 -5.30 -16.48 6.51
CA THR A 194 -4.39 -17.13 5.56
C THR A 194 -4.38 -16.44 4.20
N LEU A 195 -5.48 -15.80 3.82
CA LEU A 195 -5.53 -15.02 2.60
C LEU A 195 -4.89 -13.64 2.79
N PHE A 196 -5.17 -12.96 3.91
CA PHE A 196 -4.72 -11.60 4.18
C PHE A 196 -3.24 -11.48 4.54
N LEU A 197 -2.75 -12.25 5.52
CA LEU A 197 -1.39 -12.03 6.06
C LEU A 197 -0.30 -12.34 5.03
N PRO A 198 -0.26 -13.53 4.38
CA PRO A 198 0.75 -13.84 3.37
C PRO A 198 0.68 -12.91 2.16
N SER A 199 -0.52 -12.55 1.69
CA SER A 199 -0.67 -11.63 0.55
C SER A 199 -0.15 -10.23 0.88
N GLY A 200 -0.36 -9.75 2.12
CA GLY A 200 0.21 -8.50 2.61
C GLY A 200 1.73 -8.47 2.62
N LEU A 201 2.37 -9.57 3.04
CA LEU A 201 3.83 -9.70 3.03
C LEU A 201 4.38 -9.78 1.59
N LEU A 202 3.73 -10.55 0.71
CA LEU A 202 4.10 -10.65 -0.70
C LEU A 202 3.93 -9.32 -1.44
N PHE A 203 2.85 -8.58 -1.15
CA PHE A 203 2.64 -7.21 -1.60
C PHE A 203 3.81 -6.31 -1.17
N GLY A 204 4.20 -6.38 0.11
CA GLY A 204 5.33 -5.62 0.66
C GLY A 204 6.66 -5.92 -0.04
N CYS A 205 6.97 -7.21 -0.24
CA CYS A 205 8.17 -7.64 -0.95
C CYS A 205 8.19 -7.15 -2.41
N ALA A 206 7.07 -7.27 -3.12
CA ALA A 206 6.94 -6.75 -4.49
C ALA A 206 7.12 -5.22 -4.52
N LEU A 207 6.58 -4.51 -3.53
CA LEU A 207 6.71 -3.06 -3.41
C LEU A 207 8.15 -2.61 -3.14
N ILE A 208 8.89 -3.33 -2.27
CA ILE A 208 10.33 -3.09 -2.04
C ILE A 208 11.10 -3.21 -3.35
N TYR A 209 10.86 -4.28 -4.10
CA TYR A 209 11.57 -4.52 -5.34
C TYR A 209 11.26 -3.46 -6.41
N VAL A 210 10.00 -3.03 -6.52
CA VAL A 210 9.62 -1.88 -7.35
C VAL A 210 10.40 -0.63 -6.95
N TYR A 211 10.48 -0.31 -5.66
CA TYR A 211 11.20 0.87 -5.20
C TYR A 211 12.72 0.78 -5.37
N GLU A 212 13.33 -0.40 -5.31
CA GLU A 212 14.74 -0.59 -5.63
C GLU A 212 15.02 -0.33 -7.13
N ILE A 213 14.14 -0.80 -8.03
CA ILE A 213 14.26 -0.48 -9.46
C ILE A 213 14.10 1.02 -9.70
N LEU A 214 13.13 1.67 -9.06
CA LEU A 214 12.94 3.12 -9.23
C LEU A 214 14.10 3.93 -8.62
N TYR A 215 14.72 3.43 -7.56
CA TYR A 215 15.91 4.03 -6.96
C TYR A 215 17.13 3.93 -7.88
N SER A 216 17.36 2.78 -8.52
CA SER A 216 18.50 2.61 -9.45
C SER A 216 18.45 3.56 -10.65
N HIS A 217 17.26 4.07 -10.99
CA HIS A 217 17.05 5.05 -12.07
C HIS A 217 16.85 6.49 -11.57
N GLY A 218 17.08 6.76 -10.27
CA GLY A 218 17.00 8.10 -9.69
C GLY A 218 15.59 8.71 -9.63
N ILE A 219 14.53 7.90 -9.75
CA ILE A 219 13.13 8.37 -9.76
C ILE A 219 12.59 8.50 -8.32
N GLN A 220 12.97 7.59 -7.44
CA GLN A 220 12.46 7.50 -6.06
C GLN A 220 13.61 7.30 -5.06
N SER A 221 13.35 7.63 -3.80
CA SER A 221 14.30 7.36 -2.71
C SER A 221 14.33 5.87 -2.34
N LYS A 222 15.51 5.39 -1.94
CA LYS A 222 15.75 4.01 -1.50
C LYS A 222 14.73 3.54 -0.45
N PRO A 223 14.19 2.31 -0.53
CA PRO A 223 13.10 1.84 0.33
C PRO A 223 13.50 1.34 1.72
N ILE A 224 14.50 1.94 2.38
CA ILE A 224 15.06 1.45 3.66
C ILE A 224 13.98 1.21 4.73
N THR A 225 13.14 2.20 5.01
CA THR A 225 12.08 2.07 6.03
C THR A 225 11.02 1.05 5.63
N THR A 226 10.67 0.97 4.33
CA THR A 226 9.74 -0.06 3.83
C THR A 226 10.31 -1.46 4.07
N THR A 227 11.59 -1.67 3.75
CA THR A 227 12.28 -2.94 3.97
C THR A 227 12.27 -3.34 5.44
N ILE A 228 12.61 -2.42 6.35
CA ILE A 228 12.60 -2.71 7.80
C ILE A 228 11.21 -3.13 8.27
N ILE A 229 10.16 -2.40 7.89
CA ILE A 229 8.79 -2.69 8.31
C ILE A 229 8.30 -4.05 7.78
N ILE A 230 8.59 -4.38 6.52
CA ILE A 230 8.22 -5.69 5.97
C ILE A 230 9.02 -6.81 6.63
N MET A 231 10.30 -6.62 6.92
CA MET A 231 11.10 -7.62 7.64
C MET A 231 10.55 -7.87 9.05
N ILE A 232 10.14 -6.81 9.77
CA ILE A 232 9.40 -6.94 11.04
C ILE A 232 8.13 -7.77 10.81
N GLY A 233 7.30 -7.41 9.83
CA GLY A 233 6.08 -8.13 9.49
C GLY A 233 6.32 -9.63 9.23
N ILE A 234 7.35 -9.98 8.47
CA ILE A 234 7.73 -11.37 8.16
C ILE A 234 8.15 -12.11 9.44
N VAL A 235 9.10 -11.56 10.20
CA VAL A 235 9.65 -12.20 11.40
C VAL A 235 8.55 -12.46 12.43
N PHE A 236 7.70 -11.48 12.68
CA PHE A 236 6.63 -11.62 13.67
C PHE A 236 5.45 -12.46 13.17
N THR A 237 5.17 -12.51 11.87
CA THR A 237 4.17 -13.45 11.32
C THR A 237 4.64 -14.90 11.49
N ILE A 238 5.91 -15.18 11.15
CA ILE A 238 6.52 -16.51 11.35
C ILE A 238 6.55 -16.86 12.84
N GLY A 239 6.99 -15.92 13.68
CA GLY A 239 7.01 -16.08 15.14
C GLY A 239 5.63 -16.41 15.72
N CYS A 240 4.58 -15.70 15.28
CA CYS A 240 3.20 -15.97 15.68
C CYS A 240 2.81 -17.43 15.36
N GLY A 241 3.02 -17.88 14.13
CA GLY A 241 2.71 -19.26 13.73
C GLY A 241 3.46 -20.30 14.56
N ILE A 242 4.78 -20.13 14.73
CA ILE A 242 5.63 -21.05 15.50
C ILE A 242 5.17 -21.11 16.97
N PHE A 243 5.01 -19.97 17.62
CA PHE A 243 4.64 -19.91 19.03
C PHE A 243 3.22 -20.40 19.29
N THR A 244 2.25 -20.06 18.44
CA THR A 244 0.86 -20.53 18.56
C THR A 244 0.79 -22.06 18.41
N ILE A 245 1.38 -22.61 17.35
CA ILE A 245 1.40 -24.07 17.14
C ILE A 245 2.11 -24.78 18.30
N SER A 246 3.28 -24.28 18.72
CA SER A 246 4.03 -24.87 19.84
C SER A 246 3.26 -24.82 21.15
N SER A 247 2.50 -23.75 21.40
CA SER A 247 1.70 -23.59 22.62
C SER A 247 0.60 -24.64 22.71
N VAL A 248 -0.09 -24.89 21.61
CA VAL A 248 -1.22 -25.82 21.54
C VAL A 248 -0.73 -27.27 21.59
N LEU A 249 0.37 -27.59 20.88
CA LEU A 249 0.99 -28.92 20.96
C LEU A 249 1.55 -29.23 22.36
N LYS A 250 1.96 -28.21 23.12
CA LYS A 250 2.40 -28.38 24.50
C LYS A 250 1.23 -28.59 25.47
N TYR A 251 0.08 -27.99 25.18
CA TYR A 251 -1.14 -28.18 25.95
C TYR A 251 -1.78 -29.55 25.71
N GLY A 252 -1.88 -29.95 24.44
CA GLY A 252 -2.52 -31.19 24.03
C GLY A 252 -2.29 -31.47 22.55
N SER A 253 -3.31 -31.24 21.72
CA SER A 253 -3.32 -31.50 20.29
C SER A 253 -3.63 -30.24 19.49
N ILE A 254 -3.17 -30.17 18.23
CA ILE A 254 -3.43 -29.02 17.34
C ILE A 254 -4.94 -28.71 17.18
N TRP A 255 -5.78 -29.74 17.34
CA TRP A 255 -7.24 -29.62 17.29
C TRP A 255 -7.83 -28.83 18.45
N ASP A 256 -7.11 -28.68 19.56
CA ASP A 256 -7.53 -27.88 20.70
C ASP A 256 -7.63 -26.38 20.37
N MET A 257 -7.07 -25.92 19.23
CA MET A 257 -7.32 -24.56 18.72
C MET A 257 -8.80 -24.27 18.44
N TRP A 258 -9.59 -25.30 18.16
CA TRP A 258 -11.04 -25.17 17.95
C TRP A 258 -11.84 -25.09 19.26
N ASN A 259 -11.19 -25.24 20.42
CA ASN A 259 -11.83 -25.06 21.70
C ASN A 259 -11.78 -23.58 22.11
N ASN A 260 -12.95 -22.92 22.06
CA ASN A 260 -13.07 -21.49 22.41
C ASN A 260 -12.70 -21.21 23.87
N GLU A 261 -13.07 -22.08 24.82
CA GLU A 261 -12.75 -21.88 26.25
C GLU A 261 -11.23 -21.85 26.45
N LEU A 262 -10.52 -22.78 25.81
CA LEU A 262 -9.05 -22.78 25.84
C LEU A 262 -8.50 -21.50 25.23
N ARG A 263 -8.94 -21.14 24.02
CA ARG A 263 -8.38 -20.03 23.24
C ARG A 263 -8.59 -18.67 23.92
N LEU A 264 -9.75 -18.45 24.53
CA LEU A 264 -10.10 -17.19 25.20
C LEU A 264 -9.56 -17.09 26.63
N HIS A 265 -9.34 -18.22 27.31
CA HIS A 265 -9.04 -18.24 28.74
C HIS A 265 -7.76 -19.00 29.09
N TRP A 266 -6.67 -18.70 28.37
CA TRP A 266 -5.33 -19.16 28.73
C TRP A 266 -4.92 -18.70 30.14
N LYS A 267 -4.69 -19.65 31.06
CA LYS A 267 -4.29 -19.40 32.45
C LYS A 267 -2.78 -19.61 32.62
N PRO A 268 -2.10 -18.84 33.49
CA PRO A 268 -0.66 -18.96 33.69
C PRO A 268 -0.14 -20.35 34.05
N MET A 269 -0.98 -21.18 34.67
CA MET A 269 -0.66 -22.53 35.10
C MET A 269 -0.80 -23.58 33.98
N MET A 270 -1.38 -23.23 32.83
CA MET A 270 -1.57 -24.17 31.73
C MET A 270 -0.26 -24.39 30.94
N PRO A 271 0.04 -25.64 30.54
CA PRO A 271 1.20 -25.93 29.71
C PRO A 271 1.12 -25.14 28.39
N GLY A 272 2.17 -24.39 28.06
CA GLY A 272 2.21 -23.60 26.82
C GLY A 272 1.75 -22.15 26.95
N TYR A 273 1.27 -21.71 28.13
CA TYR A 273 0.81 -20.34 28.36
C TYR A 273 1.76 -19.24 27.86
N TRP A 274 3.06 -19.35 28.20
CA TRP A 274 4.05 -18.36 27.77
C TRP A 274 4.29 -18.35 26.26
N LEU A 275 4.23 -19.52 25.61
CA LEU A 275 4.33 -19.63 24.17
C LEU A 275 3.10 -18.99 23.52
N HIS A 276 1.90 -19.26 24.04
CA HIS A 276 0.67 -18.63 23.57
C HIS A 276 0.76 -17.10 23.68
N THR A 277 1.18 -16.59 24.85
CA THR A 277 1.34 -15.15 25.08
C THR A 277 2.36 -14.52 24.11
N MET A 278 3.48 -15.19 23.85
CA MET A 278 4.45 -14.70 22.86
C MET A 278 3.88 -14.74 21.43
N GLY A 279 3.11 -15.77 21.08
CA GLY A 279 2.37 -15.84 19.83
C GLY A 279 1.44 -14.64 19.66
N ASN A 280 0.69 -14.28 20.71
CA ASN A 280 -0.19 -13.11 20.72
C ASN A 280 0.60 -11.81 20.52
N VAL A 281 1.70 -11.61 21.26
CA VAL A 281 2.56 -10.42 21.07
C VAL A 281 3.09 -10.35 19.63
N CYS A 282 3.48 -11.49 19.05
CA CYS A 282 3.91 -11.55 17.66
C CYS A 282 2.78 -11.19 16.68
N GLU A 283 1.56 -11.68 16.89
CA GLU A 283 0.39 -11.33 16.08
C GLU A 283 0.15 -9.81 16.11
N TRP A 284 0.16 -9.20 17.29
CA TRP A 284 0.00 -7.75 17.44
C TRP A 284 1.04 -6.96 16.65
N ILE A 285 2.33 -7.32 16.78
CA ILE A 285 3.41 -6.62 16.08
C ILE A 285 3.29 -6.83 14.57
N ALA A 286 2.97 -8.04 14.12
CA ALA A 286 2.76 -8.35 12.71
C ALA A 286 1.62 -7.51 12.11
N LEU A 287 0.45 -7.47 12.78
CA LEU A 287 -0.71 -6.70 12.33
C LEU A 287 -0.45 -5.19 12.37
N LEU A 288 0.16 -4.69 13.43
CA LEU A 288 0.47 -3.26 13.56
C LEU A 288 1.52 -2.81 12.55
N SER A 289 2.37 -3.69 12.01
CA SER A 289 3.36 -3.34 10.98
C SER A 289 2.73 -2.80 9.68
N PHE A 290 1.49 -3.20 9.36
CA PHE A 290 0.75 -2.70 8.21
C PHE A 290 0.36 -1.22 8.35
N GLY A 291 0.26 -0.69 9.58
CA GLY A 291 -0.02 0.72 9.84
C GLY A 291 1.09 1.64 9.30
N PRO A 292 2.33 1.54 9.80
CA PRO A 292 3.48 2.27 9.28
C PRO A 292 3.73 2.04 7.79
N LEU A 293 3.52 0.82 7.27
CA LEU A 293 3.64 0.53 5.83
C LEU A 293 2.73 1.45 5.00
N ASN A 294 1.46 1.55 5.41
CA ASN A 294 0.49 2.43 4.77
C ASN A 294 0.87 3.92 4.89
N ILE A 295 1.41 4.35 6.02
CA ILE A 295 1.91 5.73 6.20
C ILE A 295 3.10 6.02 5.26
N ILE A 296 3.99 5.04 5.04
CA ILE A 296 5.10 5.18 4.09
C ILE A 296 4.59 5.30 2.65
N ILE A 297 3.61 4.47 2.26
CA ILE A 297 2.94 4.57 0.96
C ILE A 297 2.30 5.95 0.79
N SER A 298 1.59 6.43 1.82
CA SER A 298 1.00 7.77 1.83
C SER A 298 2.02 8.86 1.56
N ARG A 299 3.17 8.84 2.25
CA ARG A 299 4.24 9.80 2.01
C ARG A 299 4.70 9.76 0.55
N ARG A 300 4.88 8.57 -0.04
CA ARG A 300 5.28 8.43 -1.45
C ARG A 300 4.21 8.90 -2.42
N PHE A 301 2.93 8.72 -2.09
CA PHE A 301 1.82 9.27 -2.86
C PHE A 301 1.85 10.80 -2.84
N ARG A 302 2.10 11.40 -1.68
CA ARG A 302 2.19 12.85 -1.52
C ARG A 302 3.34 13.46 -2.32
N LEU A 303 4.45 12.73 -2.45
CA LEU A 303 5.64 13.17 -3.20
C LEU A 303 5.49 12.99 -4.71
N PHE A 304 4.52 12.21 -5.18
CA PHE A 304 4.30 12.02 -6.61
C PHE A 304 3.61 13.24 -7.23
N GLN A 305 4.29 13.90 -8.17
CA GLN A 305 3.82 15.16 -8.76
C GLN A 305 2.96 14.95 -10.02
N TYR A 306 2.99 13.76 -10.61
CA TYR A 306 2.38 13.49 -11.94
C TYR A 306 0.97 12.88 -11.85
N TRP A 307 0.22 13.13 -10.77
CA TRP A 307 -1.14 12.61 -10.63
C TRP A 307 -2.06 13.07 -11.77
N ASN A 308 -1.84 14.27 -12.32
CA ASN A 308 -2.62 14.80 -13.43
C ASN A 308 -2.46 13.97 -14.72
N CYS A 309 -1.31 13.33 -14.90
CA CYS A 309 -1.00 12.47 -16.04
C CYS A 309 -1.64 11.07 -15.94
N ILE A 310 -2.15 10.70 -14.76
CA ILE A 310 -2.80 9.41 -14.53
C ILE A 310 -4.31 9.54 -14.72
N LYS A 311 -4.89 8.69 -15.57
CA LYS A 311 -6.34 8.46 -15.63
C LYS A 311 -6.71 7.49 -14.51
N LEU A 312 -7.34 7.99 -13.44
CA LEU A 312 -7.87 7.19 -12.32
C LEU A 312 -9.18 6.52 -12.73
#